data_AF-A7S102-F1
#
_entry.id   AF-A7S102-F1
#
_cell.length_a   1.000
_cell.length_b   1.000
_cell.length_c   1.000
_cell.angle_alpha   90.00
_cell.angle_beta   90.00
_cell.angle_gamma   90.00
#
_symmetry.space_group_name_H-M   'P 1'
#
loop_
_entity.id
_entity.type
_entity.pdbx_description
1 polymer ?
#
loop_
_entity_poly.entity_id
_entity_poly.type
_entity_poly.pdbx_seq_one_letter_code
_entity_poly.pdbx_strand_id
1 'polypeptide(L)'
;MAGNDSHSTSFQKASNNIYPDLTRDKEGQWKGPFCFIQAADTQLGLIDSWNNVREDMQGWGKEIELSKKAIAAANRMSPKPRFFVVCGDMVNAFPWEKYNDPQVKDFKDVFKELDPTIPLVCVCGNHDIGDKPTEDSIKKYRNNFGDDFFTFWVGGKVTSGTADKIILFV
;
A
#
# COMPACT_ATOMS: atom_id res chain seq x y z
N MET A 1 32.00 -0.41 -17.79
CA MET A 1 31.01 -1.50 -17.83
C MET A 1 29.80 -0.99 -17.08
N ALA A 2 28.69 -0.73 -17.77
CA ALA A 2 27.48 -0.21 -17.15
C ALA A 2 26.88 -1.30 -16.26
N GLY A 3 26.74 -0.99 -14.97
CA GLY A 3 26.03 -1.84 -14.02
C GLY A 3 24.59 -1.96 -14.47
N ASN A 4 24.16 -3.20 -14.71
CA ASN A 4 22.78 -3.50 -15.03
C ASN A 4 22.02 -3.50 -13.71
N ASP A 5 21.62 -2.32 -13.23
CA ASP A 5 20.77 -2.19 -12.04
C ASP A 5 19.36 -2.66 -12.40
N SER A 6 19.13 -3.97 -12.25
CA SER A 6 17.80 -4.56 -12.27
C SER A 6 16.98 -3.90 -11.16
N HIS A 7 16.25 -2.84 -11.50
CA HIS A 7 15.22 -2.30 -10.62
C HIS A 7 14.20 -3.40 -10.43
N SER A 8 14.23 -4.03 -9.26
CA SER A 8 13.31 -5.10 -8.91
C SER A 8 11.89 -4.55 -9.05
N THR A 9 11.15 -5.05 -10.02
CA THR A 9 9.70 -4.79 -10.24
C THR A 9 8.83 -5.43 -9.15
N SER A 10 9.43 -5.73 -7.98
CA SER A 10 8.77 -6.39 -6.87
C SER A 10 8.04 -5.36 -6.03
N PHE A 11 6.77 -5.65 -5.76
CA PHE A 11 5.97 -4.96 -4.75
C PHE A 11 6.73 -4.92 -3.41
N GLN A 12 7.22 -3.74 -3.02
CA GLN A 12 7.95 -3.54 -1.77
C GLN A 12 6.98 -3.60 -0.59
N LYS A 13 7.46 -4.13 0.53
CA LYS A 13 6.66 -4.43 1.72
C LYS A 13 7.45 -4.09 2.98
N ALA A 14 6.75 -3.74 4.05
CA ALA A 14 7.37 -3.66 5.36
C ALA A 14 7.83 -5.06 5.82
N SER A 15 8.98 -5.09 6.50
CA SER A 15 9.53 -6.31 7.11
C SER A 15 10.36 -5.95 8.35
N ASN A 16 10.32 -6.79 9.39
CA ASN A 16 10.95 -6.51 10.68
C ASN A 16 10.52 -5.16 11.28
N ASN A 17 9.23 -4.83 11.13
CA ASN A 17 8.57 -3.61 11.58
C ASN A 17 9.16 -2.31 11.00
N ILE A 18 9.85 -2.39 9.86
CA ILE A 18 10.50 -1.28 9.17
C ILE A 18 10.15 -1.31 7.68
N TYR A 19 9.97 -0.13 7.08
CA TYR A 19 9.81 0.01 5.64
C TYR A 19 11.17 0.28 4.95
N PRO A 20 11.62 -0.54 3.96
CA PRO A 20 13.00 -0.55 3.44
C PRO A 20 13.56 0.80 2.95
N ASP A 21 12.72 1.67 2.39
CA ASP A 21 13.13 2.96 1.83
C ASP A 21 12.77 4.17 2.68
N LEU A 22 12.05 3.96 3.78
CA LEU A 22 11.62 5.00 4.70
C LEU A 22 12.31 4.82 6.07
N THR A 23 13.63 4.65 6.04
CA THR A 23 14.47 4.41 7.22
C THR A 23 14.99 5.70 7.82
N ARG A 24 15.43 5.65 9.09
CA ARG A 24 15.97 6.83 9.78
C ARG A 24 17.17 7.44 9.06
N ASP A 25 18.05 6.63 8.49
CA ASP A 25 19.25 7.13 7.82
C ASP A 25 18.93 7.86 6.51
N LYS A 26 17.86 7.44 5.81
CA LYS A 26 17.41 8.05 4.54
C LYS A 26 16.53 9.28 4.76
N GLU A 27 15.61 9.18 5.72
CA GLU A 27 14.47 10.08 5.89
C GLU A 27 14.47 10.83 7.23
N GLY A 28 15.43 10.59 8.12
CA GLY A 28 15.49 11.19 9.45
C GLY A 28 16.00 12.64 9.49
N GLN A 29 16.47 13.18 8.36
CA GLN A 29 16.92 14.58 8.25
C GLN A 29 15.91 15.42 7.47
N TRP A 30 15.58 16.61 7.99
CA TRP A 30 14.70 17.53 7.29
C TRP A 30 15.36 18.17 6.08
N LYS A 31 14.73 17.97 4.92
CA LYS A 31 15.18 18.48 3.61
C LYS A 31 14.26 19.56 3.03
N GLY A 32 13.16 19.87 3.71
CA GLY A 32 12.13 20.80 3.22
C GLY A 32 10.71 20.24 3.36
N PRO A 33 9.70 21.07 3.09
CA PRO A 33 8.31 20.64 3.12
C PRO A 33 8.08 19.53 2.10
N PHE A 34 7.12 18.66 2.40
CA PHE A 34 6.76 17.56 1.52
C PHE A 34 5.25 17.30 1.53
N CYS A 35 4.79 16.57 0.53
CA CYS A 35 3.43 16.03 0.49
C CYS A 35 3.47 14.51 0.42
N PHE A 36 2.37 13.89 0.81
CA PHE A 36 2.12 12.46 0.67
C PHE A 36 0.64 12.27 0.30
N ILE A 37 0.29 11.09 -0.20
CA ILE A 37 -1.10 10.73 -0.49
C ILE A 37 -1.57 9.75 0.57
N GLN A 38 -2.73 10.04 1.15
CA GLN A 38 -3.49 9.09 1.96
C GLN A 38 -4.73 8.67 1.18
N ALA A 39 -4.79 7.40 0.82
CA ALA A 39 -5.96 6.72 0.29
C ALA A 39 -6.44 5.67 1.30
N ALA A 40 -7.60 5.10 1.04
CA ALA A 40 -8.15 3.97 1.78
C ALA A 40 -9.16 3.25 0.85
N ASP A 41 -9.56 2.04 1.24
CA ASP A 41 -10.74 1.37 0.68
C ASP A 41 -10.69 1.23 -0.85
N THR A 42 -9.57 0.76 -1.41
CA THR A 42 -9.57 0.41 -2.84
C THR A 42 -10.55 -0.73 -3.11
N GLN A 43 -10.73 -1.61 -2.12
CA GLN A 43 -11.76 -2.64 -2.01
C GLN A 43 -12.13 -3.28 -3.36
N LEU A 44 -11.14 -3.80 -4.08
CA LEU A 44 -11.38 -4.45 -5.38
C LEU A 44 -12.46 -5.52 -5.21
N GLY A 45 -13.62 -5.34 -5.87
CA GLY A 45 -14.75 -6.27 -5.84
C GLY A 45 -15.95 -5.77 -5.03
N LEU A 46 -15.84 -4.65 -4.32
CA LEU A 46 -16.92 -4.07 -3.53
C LEU A 46 -18.07 -3.57 -4.40
N ILE A 47 -17.80 -2.90 -5.51
CA ILE A 47 -18.85 -2.19 -6.28
C ILE A 47 -19.89 -3.17 -6.80
N ASP A 48 -19.47 -4.30 -7.38
CA ASP A 48 -20.41 -5.29 -7.91
C ASP A 48 -21.08 -6.08 -6.77
N SER A 49 -20.35 -6.38 -5.68
CA SER A 49 -20.90 -6.99 -4.46
C SER A 49 -22.01 -6.12 -3.85
N TRP A 50 -21.74 -4.83 -3.65
CA TRP A 50 -22.67 -3.85 -3.07
C TRP A 50 -23.93 -3.65 -3.93
N ASN A 51 -23.79 -3.77 -5.25
CA ASN A 51 -24.90 -3.65 -6.19
C ASN A 51 -25.67 -4.97 -6.40
N ASN A 52 -25.41 -6.01 -5.60
CA ASN A 52 -26.05 -7.32 -5.69
C ASN A 52 -25.92 -7.97 -7.08
N VAL A 53 -24.81 -7.73 -7.78
CA VAL A 53 -24.48 -8.48 -9.00
C VAL A 53 -24.30 -9.94 -8.61
N ARG A 54 -24.86 -10.87 -9.41
CA ARG A 54 -24.70 -12.30 -9.15
C ARG A 54 -23.22 -12.67 -9.08
N GLU A 55 -22.85 -13.51 -8.13
CA GLU A 55 -21.46 -13.86 -7.82
C GLU A 55 -20.68 -14.36 -9.05
N ASP A 56 -21.32 -15.15 -9.93
CA ASP A 56 -20.74 -15.65 -11.18
C ASP A 56 -20.48 -14.58 -12.25
N MET A 57 -21.02 -13.38 -12.05
CA MET A 57 -20.86 -12.21 -12.92
C MET A 57 -20.13 -11.04 -12.24
N GLN A 58 -19.72 -11.18 -10.97
CA GLN A 58 -19.01 -10.12 -10.26
C GLN A 58 -17.60 -9.93 -10.83
N GLY A 59 -17.19 -8.66 -10.94
CA GLY A 59 -15.82 -8.27 -11.22
C GLY A 59 -15.36 -7.07 -10.38
N TRP A 60 -14.10 -6.67 -10.55
CA TRP A 60 -13.47 -5.54 -9.86
C TRP A 60 -12.81 -4.54 -10.83
N GLY A 61 -13.27 -4.54 -12.08
CA GLY A 61 -12.70 -3.69 -13.13
C GLY A 61 -12.93 -2.19 -12.89
N LYS A 62 -14.03 -1.82 -12.23
CA LYS A 62 -14.34 -0.41 -11.92
C LYS A 62 -13.34 0.13 -10.90
N GLU A 63 -13.04 -0.64 -9.86
CA GLU A 63 -12.06 -0.33 -8.82
C GLU A 63 -10.65 -0.25 -9.41
N ILE A 64 -10.27 -1.17 -10.30
CA ILE A 64 -9.00 -1.07 -11.05
C ILE A 64 -8.90 0.28 -11.78
N GLU A 65 -9.93 0.69 -12.51
CA GLU A 65 -9.91 1.95 -13.26
C GLU A 65 -9.88 3.19 -12.33
N LEU A 66 -10.50 3.12 -11.14
CA LEU A 66 -10.40 4.16 -10.12
C LEU A 66 -8.98 4.23 -9.53
N SER A 67 -8.36 3.08 -9.21
CA SER A 67 -6.98 2.99 -8.74
C SER A 67 -6.01 3.57 -9.78
N LYS A 68 -6.15 3.21 -11.06
CA LYS A 68 -5.33 3.78 -12.15
C LYS A 68 -5.44 5.30 -12.24
N LYS A 69 -6.63 5.87 -12.05
CA LYS A 69 -6.81 7.34 -12.05
C LYS A 69 -6.06 8.00 -10.89
N ALA A 70 -6.13 7.41 -9.69
CA ALA A 70 -5.40 7.89 -8.52
C ALA A 70 -3.88 7.80 -8.73
N ILE A 71 -3.40 6.66 -9.22
CA ILE A 71 -1.99 6.43 -9.57
C ILE A 71 -1.51 7.43 -10.61
N ALA A 72 -2.27 7.61 -11.69
CA ALA A 72 -1.91 8.57 -12.74
C ALA A 72 -1.88 10.01 -12.22
N ALA A 73 -2.76 10.38 -11.28
CA ALA A 73 -2.72 11.68 -10.62
C ALA A 73 -1.46 11.83 -9.76
N ALA A 74 -1.13 10.84 -8.93
CA ALA A 74 0.09 10.81 -8.12
C ALA A 74 1.35 10.95 -8.99
N ASN A 75 1.40 10.21 -10.10
CA ASN A 75 2.49 10.24 -11.05
C ASN A 75 2.65 11.59 -11.77
N ARG A 76 1.61 12.44 -11.84
CA ARG A 76 1.69 13.77 -12.45
C ARG A 76 2.09 14.88 -11.48
N MET A 77 2.08 14.63 -10.17
CA MET A 77 2.44 15.63 -9.17
C MET A 77 3.92 16.05 -9.30
N SER A 78 4.18 17.34 -9.08
CA SER A 78 5.53 17.91 -9.03
C SER A 78 5.59 18.95 -7.90
N PRO A 79 6.35 18.71 -6.82
CA PRO A 79 7.16 17.52 -6.57
C PRO A 79 6.32 16.24 -6.41
N LYS A 80 6.96 15.08 -6.62
CA LYS A 80 6.34 13.77 -6.37
C LYS A 80 5.99 13.62 -4.87
N PRO A 81 4.89 12.92 -4.52
CA PRO A 81 4.60 12.54 -3.14
C PRO A 81 5.76 11.74 -2.55
N ARG A 82 6.07 11.94 -1.27
CA ARG A 82 7.11 11.16 -0.57
C ARG A 82 6.73 9.70 -0.38
N PHE A 83 5.44 9.42 -0.31
CA PHE A 83 4.86 8.09 -0.28
C PHE A 83 3.37 8.18 -0.63
N PHE A 84 2.80 7.03 -0.98
CA PHE A 84 1.38 6.80 -1.17
C PHE A 84 0.96 5.75 -0.14
N VAL A 85 0.11 6.08 0.82
CA VAL A 85 -0.43 5.11 1.78
C VAL A 85 -1.86 4.72 1.43
N VAL A 86 -2.16 3.42 1.49
CA VAL A 86 -3.52 2.87 1.46
C VAL A 86 -3.85 2.37 2.87
N CYS A 87 -4.77 3.05 3.53
CA CYS A 87 -5.18 2.81 4.91
C CYS A 87 -6.33 1.80 4.98
N GLY A 88 -6.04 0.54 4.64
CA GLY A 88 -6.98 -0.56 4.79
C GLY A 88 -7.80 -0.91 3.57
N ASP A 89 -8.36 -2.11 3.64
CA ASP A 89 -9.28 -2.75 2.71
C ASP A 89 -8.81 -2.63 1.26
N MET A 90 -7.63 -3.22 0.99
CA MET A 90 -7.08 -3.24 -0.36
C MET A 90 -8.01 -3.99 -1.32
N VAL A 91 -8.58 -5.11 -0.83
CA VAL A 91 -9.44 -6.01 -1.59
C VAL A 91 -10.71 -6.29 -0.79
N ASN A 92 -11.84 -6.53 -1.47
CA ASN A 92 -13.12 -6.76 -0.80
C ASN A 92 -13.26 -8.19 -0.26
N ALA A 93 -12.73 -9.19 -0.96
CA ALA A 93 -12.88 -10.57 -0.53
C ALA A 93 -12.01 -10.84 0.71
N PHE A 94 -12.60 -11.40 1.76
CA PHE A 94 -11.88 -11.77 2.98
C PHE A 94 -10.79 -12.83 2.70
N PRO A 95 -9.78 -12.99 3.57
CA PRO A 95 -8.64 -13.88 3.34
C PRO A 95 -8.99 -15.34 3.01
N TRP A 96 -10.15 -15.82 3.47
CA TRP A 96 -10.65 -17.18 3.25
C TRP A 96 -11.60 -17.31 2.04
N GLU A 97 -11.94 -16.21 1.37
CA GLU A 97 -12.87 -16.22 0.24
C GLU A 97 -12.18 -16.47 -1.10
N LYS A 98 -12.93 -17.06 -2.03
CA LYS A 98 -12.42 -17.56 -3.31
C LYS A 98 -11.80 -16.46 -4.20
N TYR A 99 -12.26 -15.22 -4.09
CA TYR A 99 -11.79 -14.10 -4.92
C TYR A 99 -10.65 -13.30 -4.29
N ASN A 100 -10.22 -13.62 -3.06
CA ASN A 100 -9.15 -12.88 -2.38
C ASN A 100 -7.84 -12.92 -3.16
N ASP A 101 -7.35 -14.10 -3.53
CA ASP A 101 -6.07 -14.22 -4.25
C ASP A 101 -6.09 -13.51 -5.63
N PRO A 102 -7.14 -13.67 -6.47
CA PRO A 102 -7.30 -12.88 -7.69
C PRO A 102 -7.32 -11.36 -7.47
N GLN A 103 -8.08 -10.87 -6.49
CA GLN A 103 -8.16 -9.43 -6.20
C GLN A 103 -6.82 -8.89 -5.68
N VAL A 104 -6.11 -9.64 -4.82
CA VAL A 104 -4.79 -9.25 -4.31
C VAL A 104 -3.77 -9.19 -5.44
N LYS A 105 -3.80 -10.16 -6.35
CA LYS A 105 -2.94 -10.18 -7.53
C LYS A 105 -3.17 -8.92 -8.37
N ASP A 106 -4.41 -8.59 -8.68
CA ASP A 106 -4.73 -7.45 -9.54
C ASP A 106 -4.51 -6.10 -8.84
N PHE A 107 -4.70 -6.02 -7.51
CA PHE A 107 -4.27 -4.87 -6.71
C PHE A 107 -2.76 -4.64 -6.88
N LYS A 108 -1.94 -5.69 -6.71
CA LYS A 108 -0.49 -5.58 -6.87
C LYS A 108 -0.11 -5.21 -8.30
N ASP A 109 -0.82 -5.75 -9.30
CA ASP A 109 -0.54 -5.48 -10.70
C ASP A 109 -0.88 -4.03 -11.07
N VAL A 110 -2.03 -3.49 -10.65
CA VAL A 110 -2.38 -2.09 -10.94
C VAL A 110 -1.42 -1.12 -10.23
N PHE A 111 -1.03 -1.40 -8.98
CA PHE A 111 -0.14 -0.53 -8.23
C PHE A 111 1.33 -0.59 -8.67
N LYS A 112 1.75 -1.55 -9.51
CA LYS A 112 3.05 -1.50 -10.20
C LYS A 112 3.16 -0.32 -11.16
N GLU A 113 2.03 0.27 -11.58
CA GLU A 113 2.02 1.47 -12.42
C GLU A 113 2.34 2.76 -11.65
N LEU A 114 2.38 2.71 -10.31
CA LEU A 114 2.84 3.84 -9.50
C LEU A 114 4.31 4.11 -9.81
N ASP A 115 4.67 5.39 -9.93
CA ASP A 115 6.04 5.80 -10.17
C ASP A 115 6.96 5.14 -9.13
N PRO A 116 8.02 4.42 -9.55
CA PRO A 116 8.84 3.61 -8.65
C PRO A 116 9.61 4.45 -7.61
N THR A 117 9.63 5.78 -7.76
CA THR A 117 10.18 6.70 -6.76
C THR A 117 9.21 7.05 -5.63
N ILE A 118 7.94 6.64 -5.73
CA ILE A 118 6.90 6.82 -4.72
C ILE A 118 6.67 5.48 -4.01
N PRO A 119 7.15 5.31 -2.76
CA PRO A 119 6.84 4.12 -1.96
C PRO A 119 5.34 3.94 -1.75
N LEU A 120 4.85 2.73 -1.99
CA LEU A 120 3.48 2.32 -1.65
C LEU A 120 3.45 1.66 -0.27
N VAL A 121 2.75 2.28 0.66
CA VAL A 121 2.59 1.82 2.04
C VAL A 121 1.19 1.23 2.19
N CYS A 122 1.10 -0.03 2.63
CA CYS A 122 -0.19 -0.69 2.89
C CYS A 122 -0.37 -0.90 4.39
N VAL A 123 -1.56 -0.57 4.88
CA VAL A 123 -2.03 -0.83 6.24
C VAL A 123 -3.26 -1.72 6.11
N CYS A 124 -3.43 -2.74 6.95
CA CYS A 124 -4.60 -3.62 6.87
C CYS A 124 -5.87 -2.92 7.34
N GLY A 125 -6.99 -3.27 6.70
CA GLY A 125 -8.34 -3.06 7.21
C GLY A 125 -9.01 -4.41 7.53
N ASN A 126 -10.27 -4.38 7.92
CA ASN A 126 -10.98 -5.59 8.34
C ASN A 126 -11.20 -6.58 7.19
N HIS A 127 -11.29 -6.14 5.94
CA HIS A 127 -11.37 -7.07 4.80
C HIS A 127 -10.05 -7.78 4.51
N ASP A 128 -8.92 -7.22 4.95
CA ASP A 128 -7.60 -7.80 4.71
C ASP A 128 -7.18 -8.84 5.76
N ILE A 129 -7.70 -8.73 6.99
CA ILE A 129 -7.37 -9.61 8.11
C ILE A 129 -8.59 -10.24 8.81
N GLY A 130 -9.81 -9.86 8.45
CA GLY A 130 -11.08 -10.28 9.08
C GLY A 130 -11.53 -9.38 10.24
N ASP A 131 -12.84 -9.27 10.46
CA ASP A 131 -13.42 -8.54 11.61
C ASP A 131 -12.99 -9.11 12.97
N LYS A 132 -12.64 -10.40 12.97
CA LYS A 132 -12.00 -11.10 14.09
C LYS A 132 -10.73 -11.73 13.55
N PRO A 133 -9.59 -11.01 13.58
CA PRO A 133 -8.35 -11.51 13.01
C PRO A 133 -7.94 -12.85 13.60
N THR A 134 -7.43 -13.74 12.74
CA THR A 134 -6.84 -15.02 13.12
C THR A 134 -5.34 -15.01 12.79
N GLU A 135 -4.57 -15.93 13.36
CA GLU A 135 -3.15 -16.06 13.01
C GLU A 135 -2.96 -16.30 11.51
N ASP A 136 -3.84 -17.10 10.90
CA ASP A 136 -3.79 -17.40 9.47
C ASP A 136 -4.13 -16.19 8.59
N SER A 137 -5.14 -15.40 8.97
CA SER A 137 -5.51 -14.20 8.20
C SER A 137 -4.41 -13.14 8.27
N ILE A 138 -3.83 -12.92 9.46
CA ILE A 138 -2.69 -12.02 9.67
C ILE A 138 -1.47 -12.51 8.88
N LYS A 139 -1.17 -13.82 8.92
CA LYS A 139 -0.06 -14.40 8.15
C LYS A 139 -0.26 -14.23 6.65
N LYS A 140 -1.50 -14.42 6.16
CA LYS A 140 -1.82 -14.20 4.75
C LYS A 140 -1.65 -12.73 4.36
N TYR A 141 -2.10 -11.80 5.20
CA TYR A 141 -1.82 -10.38 5.03
C TYR A 141 -0.32 -10.09 4.95
N ARG A 142 0.48 -10.56 5.92
CA ARG A 142 1.94 -10.37 5.95
C ARG A 142 2.64 -10.86 4.70
N ASN A 143 2.23 -12.04 4.21
CA ASN A 143 2.73 -12.58 2.95
C ASN A 143 2.38 -11.69 1.76
N ASN A 144 1.18 -11.09 1.77
CA ASN A 144 0.69 -10.29 0.67
C ASN A 144 1.22 -8.85 0.66
N PHE A 145 1.14 -8.14 1.78
CA PHE A 145 1.30 -6.68 1.85
C PHE A 145 2.45 -6.22 2.77
N GLY A 146 3.00 -7.14 3.58
CA GLY A 146 4.08 -6.84 4.53
C GLY A 146 3.57 -6.83 5.96
N ASP A 147 4.45 -6.50 6.90
CA ASP A 147 4.09 -6.48 8.31
C ASP A 147 2.78 -5.70 8.56
N ASP A 148 1.90 -6.28 9.37
CA ASP A 148 0.64 -5.73 9.88
C ASP A 148 0.85 -4.65 10.94
N PHE A 149 2.09 -4.49 11.41
CA PHE A 149 2.48 -3.40 12.30
C PHE A 149 3.92 -3.00 11.97
N PHE A 150 4.17 -1.73 11.66
CA PHE A 150 5.51 -1.23 11.38
C PHE A 150 5.59 0.27 11.59
N THR A 151 6.81 0.78 11.57
CA THR A 151 7.07 2.21 11.68
C THR A 151 8.05 2.65 10.61
N PHE A 152 7.96 3.91 10.21
CA PHE A 152 8.87 4.46 9.23
C PHE A 152 9.11 5.95 9.49
N TRP A 153 10.15 6.47 8.84
CA TRP A 153 10.59 7.84 8.96
C TRP A 153 10.30 8.56 7.64
N VAL A 154 9.80 9.80 7.72
CA VAL A 154 9.67 10.70 6.56
C VAL A 154 9.97 12.11 7.02
N GLY A 155 10.78 12.82 6.24
CA GLY A 155 10.90 14.27 6.36
C GLY A 155 11.71 14.79 7.55
N GLY A 156 12.09 13.98 8.54
CA GLY A 156 13.02 14.36 9.63
C GLY A 156 12.64 15.64 10.41
N LYS A 157 13.54 16.14 11.27
CA LYS A 157 13.41 17.47 11.92
C LYS A 157 14.55 18.42 11.55
N VAL A 158 14.29 19.72 11.65
CA VAL A 158 15.24 20.83 11.39
C VAL A 158 16.38 20.88 12.41
N THR A 159 16.21 20.30 13.60
CA THR A 159 17.19 20.40 14.70
C THR A 159 17.67 19.02 15.18
N SER A 160 18.91 19.00 15.69
CA SER A 160 19.57 17.85 16.31
C SER A 160 18.83 17.41 17.58
N GLY A 161 17.73 16.68 17.46
CA GLY A 161 17.00 16.15 18.60
C GLY A 161 15.61 15.66 18.22
N THR A 162 15.50 14.34 18.03
CA THR A 162 14.29 13.55 17.70
C THR A 162 13.71 13.80 16.30
N ALA A 163 13.86 12.84 15.38
CA ALA A 163 13.18 12.88 14.08
C ALA A 163 11.69 12.56 14.23
N ASP A 164 10.86 12.96 13.26
CA ASP A 164 9.45 12.57 13.24
C ASP A 164 9.33 11.13 12.75
N LYS A 165 8.96 10.26 13.69
CA LYS A 165 8.63 8.86 13.42
C LYS A 165 7.14 8.80 13.12
N ILE A 166 6.77 8.50 11.88
CA ILE A 166 5.38 8.18 11.57
C ILE A 166 5.14 6.78 12.11
N ILE A 167 4.26 6.69 13.10
CA ILE A 167 3.77 5.43 13.63
C ILE A 167 2.37 5.26 13.06
N LEU A 168 2.23 4.39 12.06
CA LEU A 168 0.92 3.92 11.64
C LEU A 168 0.57 2.76 12.57
N PHE A 169 -0.42 2.99 13.42
CA PHE A 169 -1.09 1.93 14.16
C PHE A 169 -2.28 1.47 13.32
N VAL A 170 -2.48 0.16 13.27
CA VAL A 170 -3.75 -0.45 12.84
C VAL A 170 -4.66 -0.54 14.05
#